data_AF-A0A3M8QU38-F1
#
_entry.id   AF-A0A3M8QU38-F1
#
_cell.length_a   1.000
_cell.length_b   1.000
_cell.length_c   1.000
_cell.angle_alpha   90.00
_cell.angle_beta   90.00
_cell.angle_gamma   90.00
#
_symmetry.space_group_name_H-M   'P 1'
#
loop_
_entity.id
_entity.type
_entity.pdbx_description
1 polymer ?
#
loop_
_entity_poly.entity_id
_entity_poly.type
_entity_poly.pdbx_seq_one_letter_code
_entity_poly.pdbx_strand_id
1 'polypeptide(L)'
;MTNVYPFPKSPKGKAVKLNRKDPGPAGGGPAGGSPAFRLRDHNGDPVDVLMAVIQAGGMYLIPTPERPVDDLPTTHLLRTIDGLNALTDAANVLVYHAMRHPAEFPQEDADTLVRQGKQAHKMMHKLDEMLPSDDFIMTMDSYGPDVMAEYATNAAIIIASTFALDVMVYYDKSFIRTGKDKRKAMFRDFQGAYRAARDECLSRSEGHEFLIKELTSAHRAMQKVLKAL
;
A
#
# COMPACT_ATOMS: atom_id res chain seq x y z
N MET A 1 1.27 -25.50 21.45
CA MET A 1 1.91 -24.85 20.28
C MET A 1 1.05 -23.67 19.89
N THR A 2 1.51 -22.45 20.17
CA THR A 2 0.77 -21.21 19.95
C THR A 2 0.84 -20.80 18.47
N ASN A 3 -0.31 -20.72 17.80
CA ASN A 3 -0.46 -20.12 16.47
C ASN A 3 -0.12 -18.63 16.55
N VAL A 4 1.16 -18.30 16.32
CA VAL A 4 1.62 -16.92 16.20
C VAL A 4 1.37 -16.49 14.75
N TYR A 5 0.36 -15.67 14.58
CA TYR A 5 0.06 -14.99 13.33
C TYR A 5 1.29 -14.12 12.93
N PRO A 6 1.79 -14.18 11.68
CA PRO A 6 3.06 -13.53 11.31
C PRO A 6 3.01 -12.00 11.37
N PHE A 7 1.80 -11.43 11.32
CA PHE A 7 1.49 -10.02 11.53
C PHE A 7 0.43 -9.86 12.62
N PRO A 8 0.57 -8.88 13.53
CA PRO A 8 -0.48 -8.57 14.49
C PRO A 8 -1.75 -8.17 13.74
N LYS A 9 -2.92 -8.55 14.27
CA LYS A 9 -4.20 -8.01 13.80
C LYS A 9 -4.12 -6.48 13.94
N SER A 10 -4.43 -5.77 12.86
CA SER A 10 -4.59 -4.31 12.86
C SER A 10 -5.43 -3.90 14.08
N PRO A 11 -5.16 -2.76 14.73
CA PRO A 11 -6.08 -2.24 15.75
C PRO A 11 -7.47 -2.19 15.11
N LYS A 12 -8.51 -2.62 15.84
CA LYS A 12 -9.89 -2.67 15.36
C LYS A 12 -10.40 -1.26 15.01
N GLY A 13 -9.97 -0.73 13.87
CA GLY A 13 -10.66 0.32 13.14
C GLY A 13 -11.97 -0.30 12.65
N LYS A 14 -13.09 0.37 12.92
CA LYS A 14 -14.40 -0.08 12.44
C LYS A 14 -14.30 -0.33 10.95
N ALA A 15 -14.41 -1.59 10.53
CA ALA A 15 -14.66 -1.95 9.16
C ALA A 15 -15.84 -1.08 8.69
N VAL A 16 -15.60 -0.22 7.70
CA VAL A 16 -16.67 0.48 7.00
C VAL A 16 -17.59 -0.62 6.47
N LYS A 17 -18.77 -0.75 7.09
CA LYS A 17 -19.82 -1.65 6.61
C LYS A 17 -20.28 -1.12 5.25
N LEU A 18 -19.64 -1.58 4.18
CA LEU A 18 -20.26 -1.53 2.87
C LEU A 18 -21.40 -2.55 2.88
N ASN A 19 -22.62 -2.04 2.67
CA ASN A 19 -23.83 -2.83 2.56
C ASN A 19 -23.63 -3.96 1.53
N ARG A 20 -23.63 -5.20 2.03
CA ARG A 20 -23.76 -6.40 1.20
C ARG A 20 -25.08 -6.37 0.45
N LYS A 21 -25.04 -6.67 -0.84
CA LYS A 21 -26.07 -7.46 -1.49
C LYS A 21 -25.44 -8.78 -1.90
N ASP A 22 -25.74 -9.84 -1.14
CA ASP A 22 -25.42 -11.21 -1.54
C ASP A 22 -26.30 -11.58 -2.75
N PRO A 23 -25.75 -12.05 -3.88
CA PRO A 23 -26.51 -12.82 -4.84
C PRO A 23 -26.50 -14.27 -4.36
N GLY A 24 -27.66 -14.73 -3.87
CA GLY A 24 -27.93 -16.14 -3.64
C GLY A 24 -27.86 -16.99 -4.93
N PRO A 25 -27.89 -18.33 -4.79
CA PRO A 25 -27.55 -19.25 -5.86
C PRO A 25 -28.74 -19.48 -6.79
N ALA A 26 -28.64 -19.03 -8.04
CA ALA A 26 -29.52 -19.47 -9.12
C ALA A 26 -28.72 -19.48 -10.43
N GLY A 27 -28.71 -20.65 -11.08
CA GLY A 27 -28.00 -20.89 -12.33
C GLY A 27 -28.53 -20.05 -13.49
N GLY A 28 -27.65 -19.87 -14.48
CA GLY A 28 -27.96 -19.25 -15.77
C GLY A 28 -26.96 -18.15 -16.11
N GLY A 29 -25.86 -18.53 -16.77
CA GLY A 29 -24.98 -17.54 -17.44
C GLY A 29 -25.71 -16.81 -18.57
N PRO A 30 -25.13 -15.69 -19.06
CA PRO A 30 -24.14 -15.86 -20.12
C PRO A 30 -22.99 -14.84 -20.04
N ALA A 31 -21.78 -15.31 -19.76
CA ALA A 31 -20.50 -14.83 -20.29
C ALA A 31 -19.37 -15.54 -19.52
N GLY A 32 -18.57 -16.34 -20.22
CA GLY A 32 -17.51 -17.18 -19.64
C GLY A 32 -16.42 -16.38 -18.91
N GLY A 33 -16.65 -16.07 -17.65
CA GLY A 33 -15.65 -15.70 -16.66
C GLY A 33 -15.24 -16.95 -15.89
N SER A 34 -13.97 -17.34 -15.97
CA SER A 34 -13.43 -18.34 -15.06
C SER A 34 -13.79 -17.93 -13.62
N PRO A 35 -14.25 -18.86 -12.77
CA PRO A 35 -14.62 -18.53 -11.41
C PRO A 35 -13.43 -17.89 -10.71
N ALA A 36 -13.70 -16.85 -9.93
CA ALA A 36 -12.67 -16.17 -9.15
C ALA A 36 -11.87 -17.21 -8.33
N PHE A 37 -10.55 -17.27 -8.52
CA PHE A 37 -9.67 -18.06 -7.66
C PHE A 37 -9.72 -17.44 -6.26
N ARG A 38 -10.44 -18.10 -5.35
CA ARG A 38 -10.65 -17.66 -3.97
C ARG A 38 -9.85 -18.53 -3.02
N LEU A 39 -9.00 -17.90 -2.22
CA LEU A 39 -8.26 -18.55 -1.14
C LEU A 39 -9.03 -18.39 0.17
N ARG A 40 -8.79 -19.26 1.16
CA ARG A 40 -9.39 -19.10 2.48
C ARG A 40 -8.49 -18.26 3.37
N ASP A 41 -9.06 -17.28 4.06
CA ASP A 41 -8.38 -16.60 5.15
C ASP A 41 -8.31 -17.53 6.41
N HIS A 42 -7.81 -17.00 7.53
CA HIS A 42 -7.79 -17.74 8.79
C HIS A 42 -9.15 -18.08 9.39
N ASN A 43 -10.16 -17.26 9.13
CA ASN A 43 -11.51 -17.51 9.60
C ASN A 43 -12.23 -18.54 8.71
N GLY A 44 -11.60 -18.91 7.58
CA GLY A 44 -12.16 -19.82 6.60
C GLY A 44 -12.96 -19.12 5.51
N ASP A 45 -13.00 -17.78 5.53
CA ASP A 45 -13.74 -16.97 4.58
C ASP A 45 -13.04 -16.95 3.21
N PRO A 46 -13.78 -17.08 2.10
CA PRO A 46 -13.20 -17.08 0.77
C PRO A 46 -12.87 -15.66 0.32
N VAL A 47 -11.59 -15.41 0.03
CA VAL A 47 -11.02 -14.13 -0.39
C VAL A 47 -10.48 -14.22 -1.81
N ASP A 48 -10.89 -13.26 -2.65
CA ASP A 48 -10.30 -13.04 -3.96
C ASP A 48 -9.09 -12.10 -3.82
N VAL A 49 -7.89 -12.68 -3.68
CA VAL A 49 -6.67 -11.92 -3.35
C VAL A 49 -6.36 -10.85 -4.40
N LEU A 50 -6.56 -11.15 -5.69
CA LEU A 50 -6.32 -10.18 -6.75
C LEU A 50 -7.24 -8.96 -6.60
N MET A 51 -8.52 -9.19 -6.30
CA MET A 51 -9.46 -8.09 -6.05
C MET A 51 -9.13 -7.32 -4.79
N ALA A 52 -8.66 -7.99 -3.72
CA ALA A 52 -8.22 -7.31 -2.51
C ALA A 52 -7.02 -6.39 -2.78
N VAL A 53 -6.04 -6.85 -3.56
CA VAL A 53 -4.90 -6.02 -3.99
C VAL A 53 -5.37 -4.84 -4.85
N ILE A 54 -6.31 -5.04 -5.78
CA ILE A 54 -6.87 -3.96 -6.59
C ILE A 54 -7.58 -2.92 -5.74
N GLN A 55 -8.39 -3.36 -4.78
CA GLN A 55 -9.12 -2.48 -3.86
C GLN A 55 -8.16 -1.67 -2.97
N ALA A 56 -7.07 -2.29 -2.51
CA ALA A 56 -6.04 -1.60 -1.76
C ALA A 56 -5.40 -0.47 -2.57
N GLY A 57 -5.05 -0.73 -3.83
CA GLY A 57 -4.54 0.30 -4.74
C GLY A 57 -5.55 1.42 -4.99
N GLY A 58 -6.83 1.09 -5.11
CA GLY A 58 -7.92 2.07 -5.24
C GLY A 58 -8.01 3.09 -4.11
N MET A 59 -7.41 2.82 -2.93
CA MET A 59 -7.40 3.75 -1.81
C MET A 59 -6.44 4.92 -2.03
N TYR A 60 -5.32 4.72 -2.74
CA TYR A 60 -4.24 5.71 -2.79
C TYR A 60 -3.63 5.97 -4.17
N LEU A 61 -3.88 5.09 -5.16
CA LEU A 61 -3.38 5.26 -6.52
C LEU A 61 -4.22 6.21 -7.38
N ILE A 62 -5.45 6.52 -6.98
CA ILE A 62 -6.30 7.45 -7.72
C ILE A 62 -5.86 8.86 -7.33
N PRO A 63 -5.18 9.62 -8.19
CA PRO A 63 -5.07 11.04 -8.00
C PRO A 63 -6.46 11.59 -8.33
N THR A 64 -7.27 11.94 -7.34
CA THR A 64 -8.44 12.73 -7.68
C THR A 64 -7.92 14.06 -8.23
N PRO A 65 -8.22 14.42 -9.50
CA PRO A 65 -7.77 15.69 -10.08
C PRO A 65 -8.29 16.90 -9.28
N GLU A 66 -9.29 16.66 -8.44
CA GLU A 66 -9.75 17.53 -7.38
C GLU A 66 -9.54 16.77 -6.06
N ARG A 67 -8.55 17.16 -5.24
CA ARG A 67 -8.61 16.81 -3.81
C ARG A 67 -9.99 17.27 -3.32
N PRO A 68 -10.78 16.39 -2.66
CA PRO A 68 -11.97 16.85 -1.95
C PRO A 68 -11.62 18.11 -1.17
N VAL A 69 -12.48 19.13 -1.22
CA VAL A 69 -12.22 20.45 -0.60
C VAL A 69 -11.92 20.32 0.90
N ASP A 70 -12.39 19.24 1.52
CA ASP A 70 -12.22 18.91 2.93
C ASP A 70 -11.00 18.01 3.23
N ASP A 71 -10.17 17.66 2.23
CA ASP A 71 -8.97 16.84 2.47
C ASP A 71 -7.93 17.66 3.24
N LEU A 72 -7.67 17.24 4.47
CA LEU A 72 -6.54 17.70 5.28
C LEU A 72 -5.20 17.34 4.61
N PRO A 73 -4.11 18.08 4.91
CA PRO A 73 -2.79 17.83 4.33
C PRO A 73 -2.31 16.38 4.42
N THR A 74 -2.60 15.68 5.52
CA THR A 74 -2.19 14.28 5.74
C THR A 74 -3.16 13.23 5.18
N THR A 75 -4.32 13.63 4.65
CA THR A 75 -5.38 12.69 4.23
C THR A 75 -4.90 11.63 3.25
N HIS A 76 -4.06 12.00 2.29
CA HIS A 76 -3.55 11.06 1.29
C HIS A 76 -2.54 10.08 1.89
N LEU A 77 -1.73 10.51 2.87
CA LEU A 77 -0.88 9.61 3.66
C LEU A 77 -1.74 8.57 4.39
N LEU A 78 -2.81 9.00 5.07
CA LEU A 78 -3.71 8.11 5.79
C LEU A 78 -4.37 7.08 4.86
N ARG A 79 -4.86 7.51 3.69
CA ARG A 79 -5.37 6.60 2.65
C ARG A 79 -4.31 5.60 2.18
N THR A 80 -3.05 6.02 2.10
CA THR A 80 -1.93 5.15 1.72
C THR A 80 -1.61 4.13 2.82
N ILE A 81 -1.71 4.52 4.09
CA ILE A 81 -1.60 3.62 5.24
C ILE A 81 -2.72 2.57 5.20
N ASP A 82 -3.96 2.99 4.93
CA ASP A 82 -5.10 2.08 4.77
C ASP A 82 -4.89 1.11 3.60
N GLY A 83 -4.35 1.60 2.48
CA GLY A 83 -3.93 0.77 1.35
C GLY A 83 -2.90 -0.28 1.75
N LEU A 84 -1.86 0.11 2.50
CA LEU A 84 -0.85 -0.83 3.01
C LEU A 84 -1.46 -1.89 3.95
N ASN A 85 -2.40 -1.50 4.80
CA ASN A 85 -3.12 -2.42 5.68
C ASN A 85 -3.89 -3.47 4.86
N ALA A 86 -4.63 -3.04 3.83
CA ALA A 86 -5.36 -3.92 2.94
C ALA A 86 -4.45 -4.86 2.13
N LEU A 87 -3.29 -4.37 1.67
CA LEU A 87 -2.27 -5.21 1.03
C LEU A 87 -1.72 -6.28 2.00
N THR A 88 -1.57 -5.93 3.27
CA THR A 88 -1.10 -6.86 4.31
C THR A 88 -2.13 -7.96 4.55
N ASP A 89 -3.41 -7.64 4.56
CA ASP A 89 -4.48 -8.64 4.67
C ASP A 89 -4.49 -9.59 3.47
N ALA A 90 -4.30 -9.07 2.25
CA ALA A 90 -4.15 -9.89 1.05
C ALA A 90 -2.91 -10.81 1.13
N ALA A 91 -1.77 -10.28 1.59
CA ALA A 91 -0.54 -11.06 1.80
C ALA A 91 -0.74 -12.16 2.86
N ASN A 92 -1.45 -11.88 3.95
CA ASN A 92 -1.77 -12.85 4.99
C ASN A 92 -2.54 -14.05 4.46
N VAL A 93 -3.49 -13.83 3.54
CA VAL A 93 -4.22 -14.94 2.89
C VAL A 93 -3.27 -15.82 2.08
N LEU A 94 -2.33 -15.23 1.35
CA LEU A 94 -1.33 -15.97 0.56
C LEU A 94 -0.39 -16.78 1.45
N VAL A 95 0.15 -16.16 2.50
CA VAL A 95 1.04 -16.81 3.46
C VAL A 95 0.31 -17.94 4.18
N TYR A 96 -0.91 -17.71 4.63
CA TYR A 96 -1.73 -18.73 5.28
C TYR A 96 -2.00 -19.93 4.38
N HIS A 97 -2.29 -19.69 3.10
CA HIS A 97 -2.44 -20.75 2.12
C HIS A 97 -1.13 -21.54 1.95
N ALA A 98 0.00 -20.85 1.78
CA ALA A 98 1.30 -21.50 1.62
C ALA A 98 1.68 -22.38 2.82
N MET A 99 1.41 -21.91 4.05
CA MET A 99 1.64 -22.68 5.28
C MET A 99 0.81 -23.98 5.33
N ARG A 100 -0.39 -23.99 4.74
CA ARG A 100 -1.24 -25.19 4.67
C ARG A 100 -0.85 -26.15 3.55
N HIS A 101 -0.06 -25.69 2.58
CA HIS A 101 0.31 -26.44 1.39
C HIS A 101 1.84 -26.41 1.15
N PRO A 102 2.68 -26.82 2.12
CA PRO A 102 4.14 -26.64 2.04
C PRO A 102 4.81 -27.46 0.92
N ALA A 103 4.15 -28.51 0.42
CA ALA A 103 4.65 -29.29 -0.73
C ALA A 103 4.48 -28.55 -2.07
N GLU A 104 3.56 -27.59 -2.14
CA GLU A 104 3.23 -26.86 -3.38
C GLU A 104 3.77 -25.42 -3.37
N PHE A 105 4.01 -24.85 -2.19
CA PHE A 105 4.46 -23.46 -2.02
C PHE A 105 5.72 -23.42 -1.14
N PRO A 106 6.86 -22.97 -1.69
CA PRO A 106 8.09 -22.79 -0.92
C PRO A 106 7.88 -21.83 0.25
N GLN A 107 8.32 -22.23 1.45
CA GLN A 107 8.20 -21.38 2.64
C GLN A 107 9.11 -20.14 2.56
N GLU A 108 10.24 -20.23 1.87
CA GLU A 108 11.17 -19.10 1.69
C GLU A 108 10.53 -17.89 1.00
N ASP A 109 9.68 -18.13 -0.01
CA ASP A 109 8.97 -17.07 -0.71
C ASP A 109 7.91 -16.43 0.21
N ALA A 110 7.22 -17.24 1.03
CA ALA A 110 6.24 -16.75 2.00
C ALA A 110 6.92 -15.93 3.11
N ASP A 111 8.07 -16.39 3.62
CA ASP A 111 8.87 -15.69 4.62
C ASP A 111 9.42 -14.37 4.10
N THR A 112 9.80 -14.34 2.82
CA THR A 112 10.21 -13.11 2.14
C THR A 112 9.08 -12.10 2.08
N LEU A 113 7.87 -12.53 1.71
CA LEU A 113 6.69 -11.67 1.70
C LEU A 113 6.36 -11.14 3.10
N VAL A 114 6.50 -11.98 4.13
CA VAL A 114 6.32 -11.57 5.54
C VAL A 114 7.34 -10.48 5.92
N ARG A 115 8.61 -10.66 5.57
CA ARG A 115 9.69 -9.71 5.87
C ARG A 115 9.45 -8.37 5.17
N GLN A 116 9.06 -8.39 3.90
CA GLN A 116 8.73 -7.19 3.12
C GLN A 116 7.56 -6.41 3.73
N GLY A 117 6.48 -7.10 4.11
CA GLY A 117 5.36 -6.45 4.79
C GLY A 117 5.76 -5.80 6.12
N LYS A 118 6.60 -6.45 6.93
CA LYS A 118 7.10 -5.87 8.20
C LYS A 118 7.95 -4.64 7.96
N GLN A 119 8.79 -4.66 6.94
CA GLN A 119 9.61 -3.52 6.56
C GLN A 119 8.75 -2.36 6.08
N ALA A 120 7.74 -2.62 5.24
CA ALA A 120 6.81 -1.60 4.76
C ALA A 120 6.08 -0.91 5.91
N HIS A 121 5.53 -1.68 6.86
CA HIS A 121 4.89 -1.13 8.07
C HIS A 121 5.82 -0.28 8.92
N LYS A 122 7.05 -0.77 9.16
CA LYS A 122 8.05 -0.03 9.93
C LYS A 122 8.40 1.32 9.28
N MET A 123 8.50 1.35 7.95
CA MET A 123 8.78 2.60 7.24
C MET A 123 7.55 3.52 7.25
N MET A 124 6.35 2.97 7.06
CA MET A 124 5.11 3.73 7.09
C MET A 124 4.88 4.43 8.44
N HIS A 125 5.09 3.72 9.55
CA HIS A 125 4.99 4.29 10.90
C HIS A 125 5.93 5.48 11.10
N LYS A 126 7.17 5.38 10.59
CA LYS A 126 8.13 6.49 10.69
C LYS A 126 7.72 7.72 9.89
N LEU A 127 7.05 7.52 8.75
CA LEU A 127 6.55 8.63 7.94
C LEU A 127 5.40 9.34 8.63
N ASP A 128 4.49 8.57 9.24
CA ASP A 128 3.38 9.09 10.05
C ASP A 128 3.89 9.89 11.26
N GLU A 129 4.85 9.35 12.02
CA GLU A 129 5.46 10.02 13.17
C GLU A 129 6.26 11.29 12.81
N MET A 130 6.70 11.43 11.56
CA MET A 130 7.49 12.58 11.12
C MET A 130 6.64 13.82 10.88
N LEU A 131 5.33 13.67 10.65
CA LEU A 131 4.47 14.78 10.29
C LEU A 131 4.00 15.56 11.52
N PRO A 132 4.03 16.90 11.47
CA PRO A 132 3.30 17.71 12.43
C PRO A 132 1.79 17.53 12.23
N SER A 133 0.99 17.91 13.22
CA SER A 133 -0.48 17.82 13.13
C SER A 133 -1.03 18.66 11.97
N ASP A 134 -2.18 18.27 11.42
CA ASP A 134 -2.84 19.03 10.35
C ASP A 134 -3.11 20.48 10.78
N ASP A 135 -3.52 20.71 12.02
CA ASP A 135 -3.70 22.07 12.58
C ASP A 135 -2.41 22.90 12.49
N PHE A 136 -1.25 22.30 12.75
CA PHE A 136 0.03 22.98 12.66
C PHE A 136 0.40 23.27 11.20
N ILE A 137 0.16 22.32 10.30
CA ILE A 137 0.43 22.50 8.85
C ILE A 137 -0.43 23.63 8.30
N MET A 138 -1.73 23.61 8.59
CA MET A 138 -2.69 24.59 8.07
C MET A 138 -2.51 26.01 8.65
N THR A 139 -1.93 26.14 9.85
CA THR A 139 -1.74 27.45 10.50
C THR A 139 -0.36 28.05 10.27
N MET A 140 0.63 27.23 9.90
CA MET A 140 1.94 27.69 9.46
C MET A 140 1.85 28.26 8.05
N ASP A 141 1.98 29.57 7.90
CA ASP A 141 2.27 30.21 6.59
C ASP A 141 3.74 29.98 6.21
N SER A 142 4.13 28.71 6.08
CA SER A 142 5.51 28.32 5.79
C SER A 142 5.57 27.08 4.92
N TYR A 143 6.51 27.10 3.98
CA TYR A 143 6.70 26.02 3.00
C TYR A 143 7.20 24.69 3.61
N GLY A 144 7.72 24.71 4.85
CA GLY A 144 8.34 23.54 5.48
C GLY A 144 7.38 22.38 5.76
N PRO A 145 6.32 22.58 6.55
CA PRO A 145 5.33 21.54 6.88
C PRO A 145 4.63 20.96 5.64
N ASP A 146 4.31 21.79 4.64
CA ASP A 146 3.73 21.33 3.37
C ASP A 146 4.67 20.39 2.60
N VAL A 147 5.95 20.76 2.48
CA VAL A 147 6.96 19.91 1.85
C VAL A 147 7.16 18.60 2.61
N MET A 148 7.11 18.62 3.95
CA MET A 148 7.22 17.41 4.76
C MET A 148 6.01 16.48 4.52
N ALA A 149 4.79 17.02 4.48
CA ALA A 149 3.58 16.27 4.19
C ALA A 149 3.59 15.66 2.79
N GLU A 150 4.03 16.42 1.77
CA GLU A 150 4.15 15.93 0.40
C GLU A 150 5.22 14.84 0.28
N TYR A 151 6.40 15.06 0.88
CA TYR A 151 7.47 14.06 0.92
C TYR A 151 7.02 12.77 1.60
N ALA A 152 6.39 12.85 2.78
CA ALA A 152 5.91 11.69 3.49
C ALA A 152 4.85 10.92 2.70
N THR A 153 3.95 11.63 2.03
CA THR A 153 2.94 11.03 1.14
C THR A 153 3.58 10.29 -0.03
N ASN A 154 4.52 10.94 -0.75
CA ASN A 154 5.22 10.31 -1.88
C ASN A 154 6.02 9.08 -1.41
N ALA A 155 6.73 9.17 -0.29
CA ALA A 155 7.46 8.06 0.30
C ALA A 155 6.53 6.89 0.69
N ALA A 156 5.37 7.19 1.26
CA ALA A 156 4.35 6.19 1.60
C ALA A 156 3.84 5.47 0.35
N ILE A 157 3.55 6.19 -0.73
CA ILE A 157 3.10 5.61 -2.00
C ILE A 157 4.17 4.70 -2.60
N ILE A 158 5.45 5.09 -2.53
CA ILE A 158 6.58 4.25 -2.97
C ILE A 158 6.61 2.94 -2.18
N ILE A 159 6.51 3.02 -0.84
CA ILE A 159 6.55 1.84 0.05
C ILE A 159 5.37 0.92 -0.23
N ALA A 160 4.14 1.45 -0.23
CA ALA A 160 2.93 0.67 -0.43
C ALA A 160 2.91 0.02 -1.82
N SER A 161 3.28 0.77 -2.87
CA SER A 161 3.32 0.25 -4.24
C SER A 161 4.42 -0.79 -4.44
N THR A 162 5.56 -0.64 -3.77
CA THR A 162 6.63 -1.66 -3.80
C THR A 162 6.13 -2.96 -3.17
N PHE A 163 5.49 -2.88 -2.00
CA PHE A 163 4.93 -4.06 -1.35
C PHE A 163 3.77 -4.68 -2.17
N ALA A 164 2.92 -3.86 -2.80
CA ALA A 164 1.90 -4.35 -3.71
C ALA A 164 2.50 -5.16 -4.87
N LEU A 165 3.60 -4.67 -5.46
CA LEU A 165 4.31 -5.37 -6.51
C LEU A 165 4.89 -6.71 -6.01
N ASP A 166 5.42 -6.77 -4.79
CA ASP A 166 5.89 -8.01 -4.17
C ASP A 166 4.75 -9.03 -3.97
N VAL A 167 3.61 -8.59 -3.43
CA VAL A 167 2.38 -9.41 -3.30
C VAL A 167 1.94 -9.95 -4.66
N MET A 168 1.95 -9.08 -5.69
CA MET A 168 1.58 -9.46 -7.05
C MET A 168 2.57 -10.47 -7.64
N VAL A 169 3.87 -10.28 -7.48
CA VAL A 169 4.90 -11.23 -7.96
C VAL A 169 4.72 -12.59 -7.30
N TYR A 170 4.47 -12.64 -5.99
CA TYR A 170 4.16 -13.88 -5.30
C TYR A 170 2.90 -14.54 -5.88
N TYR A 171 1.83 -13.76 -6.07
CA TYR A 171 0.57 -14.25 -6.63
C TYR A 171 0.74 -14.84 -8.04
N ASP A 172 1.46 -14.16 -8.94
CA ASP A 172 1.69 -14.63 -10.31
C ASP A 172 2.48 -15.94 -10.35
N LYS A 173 3.61 -16.00 -9.64
CA LYS A 173 4.46 -17.21 -9.57
C LYS A 173 3.70 -18.42 -9.02
N SER A 174 2.93 -18.21 -7.96
CA SER A 174 2.33 -19.28 -7.18
C SER A 174 0.98 -19.75 -7.76
N PHE A 175 0.23 -18.87 -8.43
CA PHE A 175 -1.17 -19.14 -8.79
C PHE A 175 -1.51 -18.95 -10.26
N ILE A 176 -0.77 -18.13 -11.04
CA ILE A 176 -1.04 -17.94 -12.47
C ILE A 176 -0.25 -18.97 -13.29
N ARG A 177 -0.82 -20.17 -13.46
CA ARG A 177 -0.16 -21.28 -14.18
C ARG A 177 -0.31 -21.24 -15.71
N THR A 178 -1.26 -20.49 -16.27
CA THR A 178 -1.48 -20.44 -17.74
C THR A 178 -1.70 -19.03 -18.27
N GLY A 179 -1.26 -18.76 -19.51
CA GLY A 179 -1.37 -17.45 -20.17
C GLY A 179 -2.77 -17.07 -20.67
N LYS A 180 -3.77 -17.95 -20.53
CA LYS A 180 -5.15 -17.73 -21.00
C LYS A 180 -6.08 -17.20 -19.90
N ASP A 181 -5.55 -16.89 -18.72
CA ASP A 181 -6.34 -16.36 -17.62
C ASP A 181 -6.67 -14.88 -17.85
N LYS A 182 -7.95 -14.52 -17.94
CA LYS A 182 -8.41 -13.13 -18.01
C LYS A 182 -7.91 -12.29 -16.82
N ARG A 183 -7.65 -12.93 -15.67
CA ARG A 183 -7.03 -12.29 -14.51
C ARG A 183 -5.60 -11.84 -14.77
N LYS A 184 -4.89 -12.47 -15.71
CA LYS A 184 -3.52 -12.09 -16.10
C LYS A 184 -3.47 -10.72 -16.77
N ALA A 185 -4.50 -10.36 -17.53
CA ALA A 185 -4.62 -9.02 -18.12
C ALA A 185 -4.83 -7.97 -17.03
N MET A 186 -5.87 -8.15 -16.18
CA MET A 186 -6.11 -7.27 -15.03
C MET A 186 -4.88 -7.14 -14.12
N PHE A 187 -4.20 -8.25 -13.85
CA PHE A 187 -2.97 -8.29 -13.07
C PHE A 187 -1.87 -7.41 -13.70
N ARG A 188 -1.65 -7.50 -15.02
CA ARG A 188 -0.64 -6.68 -15.71
C ARG A 188 -1.00 -5.20 -15.69
N ASP A 189 -2.27 -4.86 -15.90
CA ASP A 189 -2.73 -3.47 -15.90
C ASP A 189 -2.49 -2.82 -14.52
N PHE A 190 -2.86 -3.51 -13.44
CA PHE A 190 -2.63 -3.02 -12.08
C PHE A 190 -1.15 -3.03 -11.68
N GLN A 191 -0.35 -4.00 -12.13
CA GLN A 191 1.12 -3.91 -11.98
C GLN A 191 1.67 -2.65 -12.65
N GLY A 192 1.16 -2.30 -13.83
CA GLY A 192 1.49 -1.06 -14.53
C GLY A 192 1.15 0.17 -13.69
N ALA A 193 -0.06 0.21 -13.11
CA ALA A 193 -0.50 1.31 -12.25
C ALA A 193 0.39 1.49 -11.01
N TYR A 194 0.71 0.41 -10.29
CA TYR A 194 1.62 0.48 -9.14
C TYR A 194 3.02 0.95 -9.51
N ARG A 195 3.55 0.50 -10.67
CA ARG A 195 4.87 0.97 -11.15
C ARG A 195 4.83 2.45 -11.51
N ALA A 196 3.81 2.88 -12.25
CA ALA A 196 3.67 4.27 -12.66
C ALA A 196 3.61 5.20 -11.43
N ALA A 197 2.77 4.88 -10.43
CA ALA A 197 2.66 5.66 -9.21
C ALA A 197 3.97 5.69 -8.40
N ARG A 198 4.65 4.53 -8.27
CA ARG A 198 5.94 4.45 -7.59
C ARG A 198 7.00 5.31 -8.30
N ASP A 199 7.11 5.18 -9.62
CA ASP A 199 8.15 5.83 -10.41
C ASP A 199 7.90 7.36 -10.47
N GLU A 200 6.63 7.79 -10.54
CA GLU A 200 6.24 9.20 -10.41
C GLU A 200 6.61 9.76 -9.03
N CYS A 201 6.26 9.06 -7.95
CA CYS A 201 6.58 9.48 -6.59
C CYS A 201 8.09 9.48 -6.31
N LEU A 202 8.84 8.54 -6.90
CA LEU A 202 10.30 8.52 -6.83
C LEU A 202 10.89 9.80 -7.44
N SER A 203 10.46 10.16 -8.64
CA SER A 203 10.91 11.38 -9.32
C SER A 203 10.62 12.64 -8.49
N ARG A 204 9.43 12.74 -7.87
CA ARG A 204 9.09 13.86 -6.98
C ARG A 204 9.94 13.87 -5.70
N SER A 205 10.17 12.69 -5.10
CA SER A 205 10.94 12.54 -3.87
C SER A 205 12.42 12.90 -4.04
N GLU A 206 13.01 12.59 -5.19
CA GLU A 206 14.37 13.03 -5.56
C GLU A 206 14.46 14.56 -5.60
N GLY A 207 13.43 15.22 -6.14
CA GLY A 207 13.31 16.68 -6.12
C GLY A 207 13.25 17.25 -4.70
N HIS A 208 12.43 16.65 -3.83
CA HIS A 208 12.36 17.05 -2.41
C HIS A 208 13.70 16.86 -1.69
N GLU A 209 14.39 15.75 -1.90
CA GLU A 209 15.68 15.49 -1.27
C GLU A 209 16.73 16.52 -1.70
N PHE A 210 16.74 16.90 -2.97
CA PHE A 210 17.57 17.99 -3.47
C PHE A 210 17.25 19.32 -2.77
N LEU A 211 15.97 19.71 -2.71
CA LEU A 211 15.55 20.95 -2.05
C LEU A 211 15.91 21.00 -0.56
N ILE A 212 15.71 19.90 0.17
CA ILE A 212 16.05 19.79 1.59
C ILE A 212 17.56 19.98 1.80
N LYS A 213 18.40 19.40 0.92
CA LYS A 213 19.87 19.57 0.97
C LYS A 213 20.27 21.02 0.74
N GLU A 214 19.71 21.68 -0.26
CA GLU A 214 20.01 23.09 -0.56
C GLU A 214 19.58 24.03 0.58
N LEU A 215 18.38 23.83 1.13
CA LEU A 215 17.88 24.57 2.30
C LEU A 215 18.80 24.39 3.51
N THR A 216 19.24 23.16 3.78
CA THR A 216 20.17 22.86 4.87
C THR A 216 21.52 23.55 4.66
N SER A 217 22.01 23.59 3.42
CA SER A 217 23.25 24.26 3.04
C SER A 217 23.16 25.77 3.26
N ALA A 218 22.09 26.40 2.75
CA ALA A 218 21.82 27.83 2.92
C ALA A 218 21.69 28.22 4.40
N HIS A 219 20.99 27.42 5.21
CA HIS A 219 20.88 27.65 6.65
C HIS A 219 22.24 27.63 7.35
N ARG A 220 23.10 26.65 7.02
CA ARG A 220 24.47 26.61 7.56
C ARG A 220 25.30 27.82 7.15
N ALA A 221 25.17 28.29 5.91
CA ALA A 221 25.85 29.49 5.44
C ALA A 221 25.39 30.74 6.21
N MET A 222 24.08 30.93 6.38
CA MET A 222 23.52 32.04 7.17
C MET A 222 23.99 32.00 8.63
N GLN A 223 23.97 30.83 9.27
CA GLN A 223 24.45 30.66 10.65
C GLN A 223 25.94 31.03 10.81
N LYS A 224 26.77 30.73 9.80
CA LYS A 224 28.18 31.16 9.79
C LYS A 224 28.30 32.68 9.70
N VAL A 225 27.51 33.32 8.85
CA VAL A 225 27.50 34.79 8.71
C VAL A 225 27.03 35.45 10.00
N LEU A 226 25.94 34.96 10.60
CA LEU A 226 25.40 35.49 11.86
C LEU A 226 26.37 35.36 13.04
N LYS A 227 27.20 34.32 13.09
CA LYS A 227 28.23 34.16 14.12
C LYS A 227 29.48 35.02 13.89
N ALA A 228 29.65 35.56 12.69
CA ALA A 228 30.77 36.42 12.32
C ALA A 228 30.46 37.92 12.48
N LEU A 229 29.20 38.25 12.79
CA LEU A 229 28.72 39.56 13.22
C LEU A 229 28.77 39.65 14.75
#